data_AF-A0AB73KGX9-F1
#
_entry.id   AF-A0AB73KGX9-F1
#
_cell.length_a   1.000
_cell.length_b   1.000
_cell.length_c   1.000
_cell.angle_alpha   90.00
_cell.angle_beta   90.00
_cell.angle_gamma   90.00
#
_symmetry.space_group_name_H-M   'P 1'
#
loop_
_entity.id
_entity.type
_entity.pdbx_description
1 polymer ?
#
loop_
_entity_poly.entity_id
_entity_poly.type
_entity_poly.pdbx_seq_one_letter_code
_entity_poly.pdbx_strand_id
1 'polypeptide(L)'
;MRALDHLDPADMIHVAVTMVNYARGTAVNLEAEAEAEHATGITSQQYLDANDAAMQAIVASGRFPMYSSLAGRHDLEISLDTIFEFGLRRLLDGIKAFVTR
;
A
#
# COMPACT_ATOMS: atom_id res chain seq x y z
N MET A 1 19.85 -13.59 7.25
CA MET A 1 20.35 -14.17 5.98
C MET A 1 20.34 -15.69 5.94
N ARG A 2 20.60 -16.42 7.04
CA ARG A 2 20.64 -17.91 7.09
C ARG A 2 19.49 -18.70 6.43
N ALA A 3 18.29 -18.12 6.28
CA ALA A 3 17.14 -18.79 5.67
C ALA A 3 17.17 -18.81 4.14
N LEU A 4 18.16 -18.18 3.51
CA LEU A 4 18.31 -18.12 2.04
C LEU A 4 19.53 -18.91 1.55
N ASP A 5 20.40 -19.38 2.47
CA ASP A 5 21.71 -19.96 2.14
C ASP A 5 21.60 -21.29 1.36
N HIS A 6 20.43 -21.93 1.36
CA HIS A 6 20.13 -23.18 0.65
C HIS A 6 19.48 -23.00 -0.72
N LEU A 7 19.17 -21.76 -1.12
CA LEU A 7 18.50 -21.46 -2.40
C LEU A 7 19.51 -21.34 -3.53
N ASP A 8 19.03 -21.52 -4.77
CA ASP A 8 19.83 -21.19 -5.95
C ASP A 8 20.17 -19.69 -5.94
N PRO A 9 21.42 -19.29 -6.29
CA PRO A 9 21.79 -17.87 -6.35
C PRO A 9 20.87 -17.01 -7.23
N ALA A 10 20.29 -17.59 -8.29
CA ALA A 10 19.29 -16.92 -9.11
C ALA A 10 18.01 -16.63 -8.30
N ASP A 11 17.54 -17.55 -7.47
CA ASP A 11 16.36 -17.32 -6.63
C ASP A 11 16.65 -16.28 -5.54
N MET A 12 17.85 -16.30 -4.96
CA MET A 12 18.27 -15.31 -3.96
C MET A 12 18.24 -13.89 -4.53
N ILE A 13 18.75 -13.68 -5.75
CA ILE A 13 18.76 -12.34 -6.37
C ILE A 13 17.34 -11.89 -6.74
N HIS A 14 16.46 -12.79 -7.19
CA HIS A 14 15.06 -12.45 -7.45
C HIS A 14 14.33 -12.03 -6.17
N VAL A 15 14.56 -12.71 -5.04
CA VAL A 15 13.99 -12.31 -3.74
C VAL A 15 14.48 -10.91 -3.36
N ALA A 16 15.79 -10.67 -3.41
CA ALA A 16 16.38 -9.39 -3.03
C ALA A 16 15.87 -8.23 -3.90
N VAL A 17 15.91 -8.40 -5.22
CA VAL A 17 15.48 -7.36 -6.18
C VAL A 17 13.98 -7.10 -6.07
N THR A 18 13.16 -8.13 -5.88
CA THR A 18 11.72 -7.97 -5.67
C THR A 18 11.41 -7.12 -4.43
N MET A 19 12.10 -7.39 -3.31
CA MET A 19 11.91 -6.61 -2.08
C MET A 19 12.29 -5.15 -2.24
N VAL A 20 13.44 -4.87 -2.87
CA VAL A 20 13.89 -3.51 -3.15
C VAL A 20 12.93 -2.79 -4.09
N ASN A 21 12.46 -3.49 -5.14
CA ASN A 21 11.51 -2.93 -6.09
C ASN A 21 10.16 -2.63 -5.46
N TYR A 22 9.67 -3.46 -4.54
CA TYR A 22 8.45 -3.17 -3.80
C TYR A 22 8.59 -1.88 -2.98
N ALA A 23 9.65 -1.77 -2.16
CA ALA A 23 9.89 -0.58 -1.35
C ALA A 23 10.05 0.69 -2.20
N ARG A 24 10.87 0.60 -3.26
CA ARG A 24 11.08 1.73 -4.18
C ARG A 24 9.80 2.11 -4.93
N GLY A 25 9.06 1.12 -5.42
CA GLY A 25 7.83 1.33 -6.17
C GLY A 25 6.74 2.01 -5.34
N THR A 26 6.62 1.66 -4.06
CA THR A 26 5.72 2.37 -3.14
C THR A 26 6.22 3.78 -2.84
N ALA A 27 7.53 3.95 -2.62
CA ALA A 27 8.14 5.24 -2.29
C ALA A 27 8.05 6.29 -3.41
N VAL A 28 7.92 5.89 -4.68
CA VAL A 28 7.71 6.83 -5.80
C VAL A 28 6.47 7.71 -5.60
N ASN A 29 5.46 7.22 -4.88
CA ASN A 29 4.26 8.02 -4.61
C ASN A 29 4.51 9.14 -3.60
N LEU A 30 5.51 9.01 -2.72
CA LEU A 30 5.83 10.03 -1.70
C LEU A 30 6.28 11.34 -2.33
N GLU A 31 7.06 11.28 -3.41
CA GLU A 31 7.52 12.49 -4.12
C GLU A 31 6.34 13.23 -4.76
N ALA A 32 5.42 12.49 -5.40
CA ALA A 32 4.23 13.07 -6.01
C ALA A 32 3.29 13.69 -4.95
N GLU A 33 3.16 13.05 -3.79
CA GLU A 33 2.38 13.56 -2.67
C GLU A 33 3.01 14.84 -2.08
N ALA A 34 4.32 14.83 -1.85
CA ALA A 34 5.04 15.99 -1.34
C ALA A 34 4.97 17.20 -2.31
N GLU A 35 5.08 16.95 -3.62
CA GLU A 35 4.95 18.01 -4.63
C GLU A 35 3.53 18.58 -4.65
N ALA A 36 2.51 17.72 -4.57
CA ALA A 36 1.11 18.16 -4.51
C ALA A 36 0.82 18.99 -3.26
N GLU A 37 1.33 18.57 -2.10
CA GLU A 37 1.20 19.31 -0.85
C GLU A 37 1.93 20.65 -0.93
N HIS A 38 3.15 20.68 -1.47
CA HIS A 38 3.91 21.93 -1.65
C HIS A 38 3.23 22.91 -2.61
N ALA A 39 2.64 22.40 -3.70
CA ALA A 39 1.96 23.23 -4.70
C ALA A 39 0.59 23.75 -4.24
N THR A 40 -0.15 22.98 -3.43
CA THR A 40 -1.53 23.30 -3.03
C THR A 40 -1.65 23.81 -1.59
N GLY A 41 -0.67 23.51 -0.74
CA GLY A 41 -0.75 23.71 0.72
C GLY A 41 -1.70 22.74 1.43
N ILE A 42 -2.19 21.70 0.75
CA ILE A 42 -3.17 20.74 1.26
C ILE A 42 -2.50 19.38 1.42
N THR A 43 -2.48 18.86 2.64
CA THR A 43 -2.04 17.49 2.93
C THR A 43 -3.02 16.46 2.36
N SER A 44 -2.59 15.23 2.14
CA SER A 44 -3.50 14.14 1.72
C SER A 44 -4.68 13.93 2.66
N GLN A 45 -4.46 14.04 3.98
CA GLN A 45 -5.55 13.91 4.95
C GLN A 45 -6.57 15.04 4.79
N GLN A 46 -6.11 16.29 4.68
CA GLN A 46 -7.01 17.43 4.45
C GLN A 46 -7.74 17.32 3.11
N TYR A 47 -7.10 16.78 2.08
CA TYR A 47 -7.76 16.52 0.81
C TYR A 47 -8.88 15.49 0.98
N LEU A 48 -8.63 14.39 1.69
CA LEU A 48 -9.66 13.37 1.98
C LEU A 48 -10.81 13.96 2.79
N ASP A 49 -10.52 14.71 3.86
CA ASP A 49 -11.51 15.36 4.70
C ASP A 49 -12.38 16.35 3.90
N ALA A 50 -11.76 17.14 3.02
CA ALA A 50 -12.46 18.09 2.15
C ALA A 50 -13.36 17.39 1.11
N ASN A 51 -13.06 16.13 0.77
CA ASN A 51 -13.80 15.33 -0.21
C ASN A 51 -14.71 14.27 0.44
N ASP A 52 -14.88 14.27 1.76
CA ASP A 52 -15.63 13.25 2.48
C ASP A 52 -17.09 13.14 1.97
N ALA A 53 -17.75 14.26 1.71
CA ALA A 53 -19.10 14.26 1.14
C ALA A 53 -19.20 13.58 -0.25
N ALA A 54 -18.16 13.73 -1.09
CA ALA A 54 -18.10 13.07 -2.39
C ALA A 54 -17.88 11.56 -2.22
N MET A 55 -17.02 11.15 -1.27
CA MET A 55 -16.84 9.74 -0.92
C MET A 55 -18.13 9.12 -0.37
N GLN A 56 -18.84 9.83 0.51
CA GLN A 56 -20.14 9.39 1.03
C GLN A 56 -21.16 9.20 -0.09
N ALA A 57 -21.20 10.09 -1.09
CA ALA A 57 -22.09 9.94 -2.25
C ALA A 57 -21.74 8.69 -3.08
N ILE A 58 -20.46 8.37 -3.25
CA ILE A 58 -20.00 7.14 -3.93
C ILE A 58 -20.46 5.91 -3.15
N VAL A 59 -20.24 5.89 -1.83
CA VAL A 59 -20.64 4.80 -0.92
C VAL A 59 -22.16 4.59 -0.95
N ALA A 60 -22.93 5.67 -0.84
CA ALA A 60 -24.40 5.66 -0.81
C ALA A 60 -25.02 5.29 -2.17
N SER A 61 -24.29 5.45 -3.28
CA SER A 61 -24.78 5.08 -4.61
C SER A 61 -25.06 3.59 -4.76
N GLY A 62 -24.44 2.73 -3.93
CA GLY A 62 -24.54 1.27 -4.04
C GLY A 62 -23.87 0.68 -5.30
N ARG A 63 -23.29 1.51 -6.17
CA ARG A 63 -22.69 1.09 -7.45
C ARG A 63 -21.32 0.44 -7.29
N PHE A 64 -20.69 0.61 -6.12
CA PHE A 64 -19.37 0.09 -5.82
C PHE A 64 -19.43 -0.75 -4.54
N PRO A 65 -19.75 -2.05 -4.63
CA PRO A 65 -20.02 -2.91 -3.47
C PRO A 65 -18.89 -2.93 -2.45
N MET A 66 -17.64 -2.85 -2.90
CA MET A 66 -16.48 -2.76 -2.00
C MET A 66 -16.55 -1.50 -1.13
N TYR A 67 -16.70 -0.31 -1.73
CA TYR A 67 -16.82 0.94 -0.97
C TYR A 67 -18.11 1.00 -0.13
N SER A 68 -19.23 0.51 -0.66
CA SER A 68 -20.48 0.41 0.12
C SER A 68 -20.35 -0.49 1.35
N SER A 69 -19.49 -1.53 1.31
CA SER A 69 -19.21 -2.37 2.48
C SER A 69 -18.40 -1.67 3.58
N LEU A 70 -17.77 -0.54 3.27
CA LEU A 70 -17.02 0.28 4.23
C LEU A 70 -17.90 1.33 4.92
N ALA A 71 -19.18 1.45 4.54
CA ALA A 71 -20.10 2.41 5.14
C ALA A 71 -20.19 2.23 6.67
N GLY A 72 -19.95 3.30 7.42
CA GLY A 72 -20.00 3.30 8.89
C GLY A 72 -18.77 2.70 9.58
N ARG A 73 -17.72 2.33 8.82
CA ARG A 73 -16.43 1.93 9.38
C ARG A 73 -15.54 3.14 9.59
N HIS A 74 -15.48 3.61 10.82
CA HIS A 74 -14.62 4.73 11.25
C HIS A 74 -13.21 4.27 11.68
N ASP A 75 -12.96 2.96 11.66
CA ASP A 75 -11.70 2.33 12.07
C ASP A 75 -10.73 2.10 10.90
N LEU A 76 -11.15 2.41 9.67
CA LEU A 76 -10.36 2.17 8.46
C LEU A 76 -9.50 3.39 8.14
N GLU A 77 -8.20 3.24 8.39
CA GLU A 77 -7.18 4.18 7.95
C GLU A 77 -6.53 3.69 6.65
N ILE A 78 -6.70 4.45 5.57
CA ILE A 78 -6.04 4.19 4.28
C ILE A 78 -5.03 5.30 4.04
N SER A 79 -3.75 4.98 4.22
CA SER A 79 -2.61 5.86 3.99
C SER A 79 -1.55 5.10 3.19
N LEU A 80 -0.54 5.81 2.67
CA LEU A 80 0.59 5.13 2.02
C LEU A 80 1.30 4.17 2.98
N ASP A 81 1.36 4.50 4.27
CA ASP A 81 1.95 3.63 5.29
C ASP A 81 1.14 2.34 5.46
N THR A 82 -0.19 2.43 5.61
CA THR A 82 -1.02 1.22 5.79
C THR A 82 -1.01 0.34 4.54
N ILE A 83 -0.93 0.93 3.35
CA ILE A 83 -0.79 0.20 2.08
C ILE A 83 0.60 -0.46 1.96
N PHE A 84 1.67 0.25 2.31
CA PHE A 84 3.03 -0.27 2.30
C PHE A 84 3.18 -1.46 3.26
N GLU A 85 2.73 -1.31 4.50
CA GLU A 85 2.83 -2.37 5.49
C GLU A 85 2.03 -3.61 5.10
N PHE A 86 0.80 -3.41 4.60
CA PHE A 86 -0.05 -4.50 4.16
C PHE A 86 0.62 -5.30 3.03
N GLY A 87 1.10 -4.62 1.98
CA GLY A 87 1.71 -5.30 0.86
C GLY A 87 3.08 -5.90 1.21
N LEU A 88 3.90 -5.23 2.04
CA LEU A 88 5.16 -5.78 2.53
C LEU A 88 4.92 -7.10 3.28
N ARG A 89 3.92 -7.13 4.15
CA ARG A 89 3.58 -8.35 4.91
C ARG A 89 3.18 -9.48 3.97
N ARG A 90 2.34 -9.22 2.96
CA ARG A 90 1.95 -10.22 1.96
C ARG A 90 3.12 -10.69 1.10
N LEU A 91 4.03 -9.78 0.73
CA LEU A 91 5.24 -10.12 -0.01
C LEU A 91 6.14 -11.04 0.82
N LEU A 92 6.37 -10.69 2.09
CA LEU A 92 7.18 -11.49 3.01
C LEU A 92 6.53 -12.86 3.30
N ASP A 93 5.21 -12.92 3.43
CA ASP A 93 4.47 -14.19 3.58
C ASP A 93 4.68 -15.09 2.35
N GLY A 94 4.63 -14.52 1.14
CA GLY A 94 4.87 -15.24 -0.10
C GLY A 94 6.31 -15.74 -0.23
N ILE A 95 7.30 -14.89 0.10
CA ILE A 95 8.72 -15.27 0.14
C ILE A 95 8.94 -16.37 1.17
N LYS A 96 8.36 -16.23 2.37
CA LYS A 96 8.44 -17.25 3.41
C LYS A 96 7.93 -18.60 2.89
N ALA A 97 6.76 -18.63 2.28
CA ALA A 97 6.19 -19.85 1.71
C ALA A 97 7.08 -20.46 0.62
N PHE A 98 7.72 -19.62 -0.21
CA PHE A 98 8.67 -20.07 -1.22
C PHE A 98 9.92 -20.71 -0.61
N VAL A 99 10.53 -20.09 0.39
CA VAL A 99 11.80 -20.57 0.97
C VAL A 99 11.64 -21.77 1.90
N THR A 100 10.41 -22.01 2.39
CA THR A 100 10.08 -23.17 3.24
C THR A 100 9.56 -24.38 2.45
N ARG A 101 9.51 -24.30 1.12
CA ARG A 101 9.31 -25.48 0.27
C ARG A 101 10.54 -26.37 0.27
#